data_AF-A0A940W9N5-F1
#
_entry.id   AF-A0A940W9N5-F1
#
_cell.length_a   1.000
_cell.length_b   1.000
_cell.length_c   1.000
_cell.angle_alpha   90.00
_cell.angle_beta   90.00
_cell.angle_gamma   90.00
#
_symmetry.space_group_name_H-M   'P 1'
#
loop_
_entity.id
_entity.type
_entity.pdbx_description
1 polymer ?
#
loop_
_entity_poly.entity_id
_entity_poly.type
_entity_poly.pdbx_seq_one_letter_code
_entity_poly.pdbx_strand_id
1 'polypeptide(L)'
;MFDRSADLHRGVWGKSSEGFHEIRGKKLGIVGYGNIGSQLSVLAEAMGMEVYYHDLVEKLSLGNARKCSLEDLLRVSDIVSVHVDGREENRGLVGEREFAAMKDGVIFLNLSRGFVVDVEALARNVRSGKVRGAAVDVFPEEPRTNKDPFSSPLQGLPNVILTPHIGGSTEEAQQGIGGFVAWRLLEYLSTGNTSTSVNFPALSPSSTPQRHRFAHVHENLPGMLAKINDLFARHGVNIAGQRLETRGRLGYALIDVEQGCDPGIVEELRRIPHTVRARLVY
;
A
#
# COMPACT_ATOMS: atom_id res chain seq x y z
N MET A 1 -17.75 -0.56 24.18
CA MET A 1 -17.70 -2.02 24.45
C MET A 1 -16.45 -2.41 25.21
N PHE A 2 -15.26 -1.99 24.77
CA PHE A 2 -13.99 -2.27 25.46
C PHE A 2 -13.97 -1.77 26.91
N ASP A 3 -14.47 -0.58 27.19
CA ASP A 3 -14.60 -0.07 28.56
C ASP A 3 -15.43 -1.00 29.46
N ARG A 4 -16.55 -1.51 28.93
CA ARG A 4 -17.40 -2.49 29.64
C ARG A 4 -16.71 -3.83 29.84
N SER A 5 -15.89 -4.26 28.88
CA SER A 5 -15.03 -5.45 29.05
C SER A 5 -14.03 -5.21 30.18
N ALA A 6 -13.37 -4.05 30.19
CA ALA A 6 -12.41 -3.69 31.23
C ALA A 6 -13.08 -3.58 32.62
N ASP A 7 -14.32 -3.08 32.69
CA ASP A 7 -15.15 -3.09 33.91
C ASP A 7 -15.38 -4.51 34.44
N LEU A 8 -15.73 -5.46 33.57
CA LEU A 8 -15.96 -6.85 33.96
C LEU A 8 -14.70 -7.53 34.50
N HIS A 9 -13.52 -7.26 33.91
CA HIS A 9 -12.24 -7.74 34.46
C HIS A 9 -11.95 -7.20 35.87
N ARG A 10 -12.57 -6.08 36.26
CA ARG A 10 -12.50 -5.49 37.60
C ARG A 10 -13.69 -5.90 38.50
N GLY A 11 -14.57 -6.79 38.03
CA GLY A 11 -15.76 -7.22 38.76
C GLY A 11 -16.92 -6.21 38.76
N VAL A 12 -16.87 -5.18 37.92
CA VAL A 12 -17.94 -4.16 37.81
C VAL A 12 -18.95 -4.59 36.76
N TRP A 13 -20.22 -4.75 37.17
CA TRP A 13 -21.33 -5.12 36.28
C TRP A 13 -22.14 -3.90 35.84
N GLY A 14 -22.03 -3.51 34.57
CA GLY A 14 -22.67 -2.31 34.00
C GLY A 14 -23.58 -2.60 32.81
N LYS A 15 -24.61 -3.45 32.97
CA LYS A 15 -25.55 -3.79 31.90
C LYS A 15 -26.42 -2.59 31.52
N SER A 16 -26.33 -2.14 30.26
CA SER A 16 -27.20 -1.13 29.66
C SER A 16 -27.35 -1.39 28.15
N SER A 17 -28.47 -0.96 27.57
CA SER A 17 -28.69 -0.91 26.11
C SER A 17 -28.52 0.50 25.54
N GLU A 18 -28.40 1.51 26.40
CA GLU A 18 -28.29 2.91 25.99
C GLU A 18 -27.00 3.14 25.21
N GLY A 19 -27.11 3.73 24.01
CA GLY A 19 -25.98 3.92 23.11
C GLY A 19 -25.42 2.62 22.51
N PHE A 20 -26.11 1.49 22.56
CA PHE A 20 -25.69 0.29 21.81
C PHE A 20 -26.53 0.15 20.54
N HIS A 21 -25.87 -0.11 19.41
CA HIS A 21 -26.54 -0.13 18.10
C HIS A 21 -26.08 -1.33 17.28
N GLU A 22 -27.00 -1.91 16.50
CA GLU A 22 -26.67 -2.83 15.42
C GLU A 22 -25.95 -2.08 14.28
N ILE A 23 -24.99 -2.75 13.63
CA ILE A 23 -24.33 -2.25 12.41
C ILE A 23 -25.22 -2.41 11.17
N ARG A 24 -26.16 -3.36 11.18
CA ARG A 24 -27.11 -3.55 10.08
C ARG A 24 -27.92 -2.27 9.86
N GLY A 25 -28.04 -1.87 8.59
CA GLY A 25 -28.69 -0.63 8.16
C GLY A 25 -27.91 0.64 8.46
N LYS A 26 -26.69 0.56 9.02
CA LYS A 26 -25.81 1.73 9.18
C LYS A 26 -25.01 2.00 7.93
N LYS A 27 -24.61 3.26 7.77
CA LYS A 27 -23.86 3.76 6.62
C LYS A 27 -22.37 3.74 6.93
N LEU A 28 -21.61 2.93 6.20
CA LEU A 28 -20.16 2.91 6.21
C LEU A 28 -19.63 3.84 5.12
N GLY A 29 -18.84 4.83 5.50
CA GLY A 29 -18.04 5.66 4.59
C GLY A 29 -16.62 5.16 4.48
N ILE A 30 -16.19 4.82 3.28
CA ILE A 30 -14.83 4.36 2.99
C ILE A 30 -14.07 5.46 2.23
N VAL A 31 -13.03 6.03 2.86
CA VAL A 31 -12.14 7.01 2.23
C VAL A 31 -10.93 6.25 1.67
N GLY A 32 -10.86 6.10 0.35
CA GLY A 32 -9.89 5.26 -0.35
C GLY A 32 -10.49 3.90 -0.71
N TYR A 33 -10.78 3.68 -1.99
CA TYR A 33 -11.44 2.48 -2.52
C TYR A 33 -10.49 1.64 -3.38
N GLY A 34 -9.27 1.46 -2.86
CA GLY A 34 -8.28 0.50 -3.36
C GLY A 34 -8.54 -0.91 -2.85
N ASN A 35 -7.51 -1.78 -2.91
CA ASN A 35 -7.62 -3.20 -2.56
C ASN A 35 -8.28 -3.46 -1.19
N ILE A 36 -7.90 -2.71 -0.15
CA ILE A 36 -8.43 -2.90 1.21
C ILE A 36 -9.84 -2.33 1.32
N GLY A 37 -10.07 -1.10 0.87
CA GLY A 37 -11.38 -0.44 0.94
C GLY A 37 -12.46 -1.23 0.20
N SER A 38 -12.15 -1.77 -0.98
CA SER A 38 -13.10 -2.59 -1.73
C SER A 38 -13.41 -3.93 -1.05
N GLN A 39 -12.43 -4.56 -0.39
CA GLN A 39 -12.67 -5.80 0.37
C GLN A 39 -13.49 -5.53 1.64
N LEU A 40 -13.20 -4.43 2.34
CA LEU A 40 -14.02 -3.98 3.47
C LEU A 40 -15.48 -3.75 3.04
N SER A 41 -15.69 -3.14 1.87
CA SER A 41 -17.03 -2.93 1.31
C SER A 41 -17.81 -4.24 1.19
N VAL A 42 -17.20 -5.28 0.60
CA VAL A 42 -17.84 -6.59 0.43
C VAL A 42 -18.26 -7.19 1.77
N LEU A 43 -17.38 -7.14 2.77
CA LEU A 43 -17.67 -7.66 4.11
C LEU A 43 -18.76 -6.84 4.82
N ALA A 44 -18.74 -5.52 4.69
CA ALA A 44 -19.72 -4.63 5.31
C ALA A 44 -21.12 -4.83 4.72
N GLU A 45 -21.24 -4.97 3.40
CA GLU A 45 -22.51 -5.27 2.74
C GLU A 45 -23.05 -6.64 3.13
N ALA A 46 -22.18 -7.65 3.28
CA ALA A 46 -22.57 -8.97 3.77
C ALA A 46 -23.14 -8.93 5.20
N MET A 47 -22.72 -7.94 6.01
CA MET A 47 -23.27 -7.66 7.35
C MET A 47 -24.50 -6.72 7.32
N GLY A 48 -24.99 -6.37 6.13
CA GLY A 48 -26.18 -5.55 5.94
C GLY A 48 -25.96 -4.05 6.14
N MET A 49 -24.74 -3.55 6.00
CA MET A 49 -24.45 -2.11 5.98
C MET A 49 -24.71 -1.50 4.60
N GLU A 50 -25.01 -0.21 4.56
CA GLU A 50 -24.96 0.58 3.32
C GLU A 50 -23.56 1.16 3.14
N VAL A 51 -22.91 0.89 2.01
CA VAL A 51 -21.54 1.37 1.76
C VAL A 51 -21.52 2.57 0.81
N TYR A 52 -20.82 3.62 1.26
CA TYR A 52 -20.48 4.81 0.49
C TYR A 52 -18.96 4.91 0.44
N TYR A 53 -18.40 5.33 -0.69
CA TYR A 53 -16.97 5.50 -0.81
C TYR A 53 -16.57 6.76 -1.55
N HIS A 54 -15.37 7.22 -1.26
CA HIS A 54 -14.71 8.31 -1.96
C HIS A 54 -13.29 7.86 -2.37
N ASP A 55 -12.95 8.08 -3.64
CA ASP A 55 -11.61 7.87 -4.19
C ASP A 55 -11.37 8.91 -5.29
N LEU A 56 -10.12 9.38 -5.43
CA LEU A 56 -9.73 10.31 -6.49
C LEU A 56 -9.74 9.65 -7.86
N VAL A 57 -9.49 8.34 -7.92
CA VAL A 57 -9.49 7.56 -9.14
C VAL A 57 -10.87 6.96 -9.33
N GLU A 58 -11.33 6.89 -10.59
CA GLU A 58 -12.53 6.14 -10.91
C GLU A 58 -12.32 4.65 -10.61
N LYS A 59 -13.21 4.07 -9.82
CA LYS A 59 -13.17 2.65 -9.42
C LYS A 59 -14.51 2.03 -9.78
N LEU A 60 -14.48 0.80 -10.27
CA LEU A 60 -15.70 0.03 -10.42
C LEU A 60 -16.23 -0.30 -9.03
N SER A 61 -17.47 0.10 -8.77
CA SER A 61 -18.17 -0.27 -7.54
C SER A 61 -18.38 -1.78 -7.50
N LEU A 62 -18.15 -2.38 -6.33
CA LEU A 62 -18.52 -3.77 -6.05
C LEU A 62 -19.84 -3.77 -5.28
N GLY A 63 -20.74 -4.68 -5.63
CA GLY A 63 -22.05 -4.79 -4.97
C GLY A 63 -22.89 -3.52 -5.12
N ASN A 64 -23.40 -3.00 -4.02
CA ASN A 64 -24.27 -1.81 -3.97
C ASN A 64 -23.52 -0.56 -3.48
N ALA A 65 -22.19 -0.60 -3.39
CA ALA A 65 -21.36 0.49 -2.92
C ALA A 65 -21.51 1.74 -3.79
N ARG A 66 -21.72 2.90 -3.16
CA ARG A 66 -22.01 4.16 -3.86
C ARG A 66 -20.83 5.11 -3.81
N LYS A 67 -20.33 5.52 -4.97
CA LYS A 67 -19.34 6.61 -5.04
C LYS A 67 -20.01 7.94 -4.70
N CYS A 68 -19.35 8.76 -3.90
CA CYS A 68 -19.80 10.13 -3.61
C CYS A 68 -18.60 11.07 -3.38
N SER A 69 -18.88 12.37 -3.21
CA SER A 69 -17.86 13.33 -2.79
C SER A 69 -17.42 13.02 -1.36
N LEU A 70 -16.19 13.43 -0.99
CA LEU A 70 -15.71 13.28 0.38
C LEU A 70 -16.66 13.96 1.37
N GLU A 71 -17.14 15.15 1.01
CA GLU A 71 -18.02 15.95 1.87
C GLU A 71 -19.37 15.25 2.12
N ASP A 72 -19.97 14.68 1.08
CA ASP A 72 -21.22 13.92 1.20
C ASP A 72 -21.02 12.65 2.02
N LEU A 73 -19.91 11.93 1.79
CA LEU A 73 -19.54 10.74 2.56
C LEU A 73 -19.50 11.05 4.05
N LEU A 74 -18.75 12.09 4.45
CA LEU A 74 -18.61 12.48 5.85
C LEU A 74 -19.97 12.81 6.48
N ARG A 75 -20.83 13.54 5.76
CA ARG A 75 -22.18 13.91 6.25
C ARG A 75 -23.12 12.72 6.45
N VAL A 76 -23.06 11.72 5.59
CA VAL A 76 -24.04 10.61 5.61
C VAL A 76 -23.58 9.39 6.40
N SER A 77 -22.29 9.24 6.67
CA SER A 77 -21.74 8.05 7.33
C SER A 77 -21.97 8.02 8.84
N ASP A 78 -22.36 6.85 9.34
CA ASP A 78 -22.39 6.55 10.77
C ASP A 78 -21.01 6.05 11.25
N ILE A 79 -20.28 5.39 10.36
CA ILE A 79 -18.91 4.92 10.55
C ILE A 79 -18.06 5.40 9.37
N VAL A 80 -16.90 5.97 9.64
CA VAL A 80 -15.93 6.38 8.61
C VAL A 80 -14.65 5.57 8.79
N SER A 81 -14.17 4.92 7.72
CA SER A 81 -12.94 4.15 7.69
C SER A 81 -12.00 4.65 6.60
N VAL A 82 -10.75 4.93 6.96
CA VAL A 82 -9.75 5.51 6.06
C VAL A 82 -8.76 4.44 5.58
N HIS A 83 -8.60 4.34 4.25
CA HIS A 83 -7.80 3.34 3.53
C HIS A 83 -7.05 3.96 2.35
N VAL A 84 -6.47 5.14 2.54
CA VAL A 84 -5.68 5.84 1.51
C VAL A 84 -4.21 5.40 1.52
N ASP A 85 -3.51 5.67 0.43
CA ASP A 85 -2.08 5.37 0.28
C ASP A 85 -1.18 6.37 1.04
N GLY A 86 0.12 6.08 1.04
CA GLY A 86 1.13 6.82 1.80
C GLY A 86 1.72 8.05 1.10
N ARG A 87 1.04 8.62 0.11
CA ARG A 87 1.53 9.83 -0.59
C ARG A 87 1.38 11.07 0.30
N GLU A 88 2.28 12.04 0.14
CA GLU A 88 2.33 13.24 0.99
C GLU A 88 1.07 14.09 0.89
N GLU A 89 0.37 14.06 -0.24
CA GLU A 89 -0.87 14.80 -0.46
C GLU A 89 -2.02 14.34 0.46
N ASN A 90 -1.93 13.16 1.05
CA ASN A 90 -2.93 12.67 2.02
C ASN A 90 -2.63 13.12 3.46
N ARG A 91 -1.56 13.89 3.70
CA ARG A 91 -1.21 14.37 5.04
C ARG A 91 -2.27 15.30 5.61
N GLY A 92 -2.75 14.97 6.81
CA GLY A 92 -3.81 15.73 7.46
C GLY A 92 -5.13 15.75 6.68
N LEU A 93 -5.38 14.74 5.85
CA LEU A 93 -6.62 14.60 5.08
C LEU A 93 -7.87 14.70 5.96
N VAL A 94 -7.80 14.19 7.18
CA VAL A 94 -8.88 14.30 8.17
C VAL A 94 -8.40 15.15 9.34
N GLY A 95 -8.84 16.40 9.38
CA GLY A 95 -8.63 17.34 10.49
C GLY A 95 -9.93 17.82 11.12
N GLU A 96 -9.85 18.95 11.82
CA GLU A 96 -10.99 19.54 12.55
C GLU A 96 -12.20 19.84 11.63
N ARG A 97 -11.94 20.29 10.40
CA ARG A 97 -12.99 20.58 9.41
C ARG A 97 -13.75 19.31 9.02
N GLU A 98 -13.03 18.24 8.75
CA GLU A 98 -13.61 16.97 8.31
C GLU A 98 -14.40 16.33 9.47
N PHE A 99 -13.87 16.35 10.70
CA PHE A 99 -14.62 15.90 11.87
C PHE A 99 -15.90 16.73 12.10
N ALA A 100 -15.85 18.05 11.91
CA ALA A 100 -17.03 18.90 12.03
C ALA A 100 -18.12 18.56 11.00
N ALA A 101 -17.73 18.14 9.79
CA ALA A 101 -18.65 17.72 8.73
C ALA A 101 -19.27 16.33 8.96
N MET A 102 -18.68 15.50 9.82
CA MET A 102 -19.24 14.19 10.17
C MET A 102 -20.53 14.31 11.00
N LYS A 103 -21.30 13.23 11.09
CA LYS A 103 -22.41 13.13 12.03
C LYS A 103 -21.94 13.25 13.48
N ASP A 104 -22.83 13.73 14.34
CA ASP A 104 -22.64 13.63 15.78
C ASP A 104 -22.75 12.16 16.21
N GLY A 105 -21.78 11.71 17.01
CA GLY A 105 -21.66 10.30 17.37
C GLY A 105 -21.15 9.43 16.23
N VAL A 106 -20.31 9.95 15.33
CA VAL A 106 -19.65 9.11 14.32
C VAL A 106 -18.66 8.13 14.98
N ILE A 107 -18.50 6.95 14.41
CA ILE A 107 -17.39 6.04 14.73
C ILE A 107 -16.29 6.22 13.68
N PHE A 108 -15.06 6.44 14.12
CA PHE A 108 -13.94 6.75 13.22
C PHE A 108 -12.83 5.70 13.26
N LEU A 109 -12.39 5.21 12.11
CA LEU A 109 -11.35 4.19 11.99
C LEU A 109 -10.21 4.70 11.11
N ASN A 110 -8.98 4.68 11.63
CA ASN A 110 -7.77 4.85 10.83
C ASN A 110 -6.86 3.64 10.96
N LEU A 111 -6.86 2.81 9.92
CA LEU A 111 -6.07 1.59 9.80
C LEU A 111 -5.16 1.66 8.55
N SER A 112 -4.77 2.88 8.16
CA SER A 112 -4.05 3.13 6.89
C SER A 112 -2.66 3.72 7.12
N ARG A 113 -2.56 5.03 7.37
CA ARG A 113 -1.30 5.75 7.61
C ARG A 113 -1.47 6.73 8.77
N GLY A 114 -0.44 6.82 9.62
CA GLY A 114 -0.50 7.63 10.84
C GLY A 114 -0.64 9.13 10.60
N PHE A 115 -0.03 9.66 9.54
CA PHE A 115 -0.03 11.09 9.22
C PHE A 115 -1.31 11.57 8.48
N VAL A 116 -2.23 10.68 8.14
CA VAL A 116 -3.44 11.01 7.39
C VAL A 116 -4.48 11.73 8.26
N VAL A 117 -4.41 11.54 9.57
CA VAL A 117 -5.36 12.09 10.53
C VAL A 117 -4.62 13.02 11.48
N ASP A 118 -5.19 14.20 11.75
CA ASP A 118 -4.78 15.01 12.90
C ASP A 118 -5.23 14.31 14.18
N VAL A 119 -4.30 13.64 14.86
CA VAL A 119 -4.55 12.85 16.06
C VAL A 119 -4.98 13.73 17.24
N GLU A 120 -4.55 14.99 17.29
CA GLU A 120 -5.01 15.95 18.31
C GLU A 120 -6.45 16.39 18.06
N ALA A 121 -6.81 16.63 16.80
CA ALA A 121 -8.20 16.90 16.42
C ALA A 121 -9.12 15.71 16.74
N LEU A 122 -8.67 14.48 16.45
CA LEU A 122 -9.40 13.27 16.84
C LEU A 122 -9.58 13.21 18.36
N ALA A 123 -8.53 13.44 19.15
CA ALA A 123 -8.60 13.42 20.61
C ALA A 123 -9.61 14.46 21.15
N ARG A 124 -9.62 15.68 20.61
CA ARG A 124 -10.61 16.72 20.95
C ARG A 124 -12.04 16.28 20.62
N ASN A 125 -12.24 15.70 19.44
CA ASN A 125 -13.57 15.28 18.97
C ASN A 125 -14.09 14.03 19.70
N VAL A 126 -13.21 13.16 20.19
CA VAL A 126 -13.59 12.09 21.11
C VAL A 126 -14.02 12.66 22.47
N ARG A 127 -13.24 13.60 23.03
CA ARG A 127 -13.56 14.24 24.32
C ARG A 127 -14.87 15.04 24.27
N SER A 128 -15.18 15.68 23.14
CA SER A 128 -16.43 16.44 22.96
C SER A 128 -17.66 15.54 22.73
N GLY A 129 -17.46 14.25 22.44
CA GLY A 129 -18.52 13.32 22.08
C GLY A 129 -18.96 13.39 20.61
N LYS A 130 -18.35 14.28 19.80
CA LYS A 130 -18.57 14.31 18.34
C LYS A 130 -18.23 12.95 17.72
N VAL A 131 -17.10 12.38 18.11
CA VAL A 131 -16.70 11.01 17.79
C VAL A 131 -17.00 10.15 19.01
N ARG A 132 -18.00 9.26 18.90
CA ARG A 132 -18.41 8.41 20.04
C ARG A 132 -17.46 7.25 20.33
N GLY A 133 -16.59 6.93 19.38
CA GLY A 133 -15.57 5.91 19.52
C GLY A 133 -14.68 5.86 18.29
N ALA A 134 -13.44 5.40 18.49
CA ALA A 134 -12.46 5.31 17.42
C ALA A 134 -11.63 4.03 17.50
N ALA A 135 -11.10 3.59 16.37
CA ALA A 135 -10.03 2.58 16.34
C ALA A 135 -8.87 3.10 15.49
N VAL A 136 -7.67 3.08 16.07
CA VAL A 136 -6.46 3.62 15.45
C VAL A 136 -5.34 2.59 15.59
N ASP A 137 -4.81 2.16 14.45
CA ASP A 137 -3.69 1.20 14.40
C ASP A 137 -2.36 1.85 14.04
N VAL A 138 -2.40 3.07 13.50
CA VAL A 138 -1.23 3.76 12.93
C VAL A 138 -1.15 5.17 13.48
N PHE A 139 0.07 5.64 13.74
CA PHE A 139 0.31 6.91 14.45
C PHE A 139 1.36 7.77 13.72
N PRO A 140 1.30 9.12 13.84
CA PRO A 140 2.32 10.00 13.23
C PRO A 140 3.74 9.68 13.69
N GLU A 141 3.88 9.34 14.98
CA GLU A 141 5.12 8.87 15.59
C GLU A 141 4.88 7.49 16.18
N GLU A 142 5.67 6.51 15.74
CA GLU A 142 5.59 5.13 16.19
C GLU A 142 6.91 4.70 16.86
N PRO A 143 6.85 3.89 17.92
CA PRO A 143 8.02 3.24 18.51
C PRO A 143 8.88 2.53 17.45
N ARG A 144 10.21 2.66 17.53
CA ARG A 144 11.12 1.95 16.60
C ARG A 144 11.18 0.46 16.91
N THR A 145 11.00 0.11 18.18
CA THR A 145 11.01 -1.25 18.70
C THR A 145 9.94 -1.43 19.77
N ASN A 146 9.59 -2.67 20.07
CA ASN A 146 8.64 -3.01 21.14
C ASN A 146 9.13 -2.65 22.55
N LYS A 147 10.38 -2.17 22.69
CA LYS A 147 10.95 -1.71 23.96
C LYS A 147 10.81 -0.21 24.15
N ASP A 148 10.57 0.53 23.07
CA ASP A 148 10.44 1.98 23.13
C ASP A 148 9.02 2.34 23.62
N PRO A 149 8.88 3.40 24.43
CA PRO A 149 7.57 3.80 24.95
C PRO A 149 6.68 4.34 23.83
N PHE A 150 5.38 4.05 23.93
CA PHE A 150 4.35 4.64 23.09
C PHE A 150 3.65 5.79 23.80
N SER A 151 3.50 6.93 23.12
CA SER A 151 2.78 8.09 23.62
C SER A 151 1.83 8.63 22.55
N SER A 152 0.59 8.92 22.94
CA SER A 152 -0.42 9.51 22.04
C SER A 152 -1.50 10.23 22.87
N PRO A 153 -2.05 11.36 22.40
CA PRO A 153 -3.14 12.06 23.09
C PRO A 153 -4.44 11.24 23.12
N LEU A 154 -4.50 10.12 22.39
CA LEU A 154 -5.60 9.17 22.40
C LEU A 154 -5.55 8.19 23.59
N GLN A 155 -4.41 8.08 24.28
CA GLN A 155 -4.28 7.20 25.44
C GLN A 155 -5.24 7.61 26.57
N GLY A 156 -5.92 6.63 27.15
CA GLY A 156 -6.85 6.83 28.26
C GLY A 156 -8.22 7.42 27.86
N LEU A 157 -8.46 7.70 26.59
CA LEU A 157 -9.78 8.13 26.12
C LEU A 157 -10.77 6.94 26.13
N PRO A 158 -12.02 7.16 26.59
CA PRO A 158 -13.03 6.11 26.59
C PRO A 158 -13.45 5.74 25.16
N ASN A 159 -13.83 4.48 24.94
CA ASN A 159 -14.26 3.94 23.64
C ASN A 159 -13.26 4.16 22.49
N VAL A 160 -11.96 4.28 22.79
CA VAL A 160 -10.90 4.29 21.79
C VAL A 160 -10.10 2.99 21.85
N ILE A 161 -9.97 2.33 20.70
CA ILE A 161 -9.17 1.12 20.52
C ILE A 161 -7.84 1.55 19.88
N LEU A 162 -6.73 1.24 20.55
CA LEU A 162 -5.39 1.48 20.04
C LEU A 162 -4.71 0.12 19.81
N THR A 163 -4.22 -0.10 18.59
CA THR A 163 -3.45 -1.29 18.24
C THR A 163 -2.08 -0.90 17.69
N PRO A 164 -1.02 -1.69 17.95
CA PRO A 164 0.36 -1.28 17.66
C PRO A 164 0.79 -1.59 16.22
N HIS A 165 0.11 -1.03 15.22
CA HIS A 165 0.40 -1.20 13.78
C HIS A 165 0.43 -2.68 13.35
N ILE A 166 -0.66 -3.39 13.66
CA ILE A 166 -0.79 -4.83 13.43
C ILE A 166 -1.90 -5.20 12.44
N GLY A 167 -2.50 -4.24 11.74
CA GLY A 167 -3.58 -4.50 10.78
C GLY A 167 -3.21 -5.49 9.66
N GLY A 168 -1.93 -5.58 9.30
CA GLY A 168 -1.40 -6.56 8.34
C GLY A 168 -0.59 -7.71 8.97
N SER A 169 -0.54 -7.79 10.30
CA SER A 169 0.36 -8.69 11.03
C SER A 169 -0.32 -10.01 11.39
N THR A 170 -0.74 -10.77 10.38
CA THR A 170 -1.30 -12.13 10.54
C THR A 170 -0.39 -13.19 9.93
N GLU A 171 -0.53 -14.45 10.36
CA GLU A 171 0.26 -15.56 9.82
C GLU A 171 -0.01 -15.78 8.32
N GLU A 172 -1.26 -15.63 7.89
CA GLU A 172 -1.64 -15.74 6.47
C GLU A 172 -1.03 -14.61 5.64
N ALA A 173 -0.98 -13.39 6.19
CA ALA A 173 -0.31 -12.27 5.55
C ALA A 173 1.20 -12.53 5.43
N GLN A 174 1.84 -13.06 6.48
CA GLN A 174 3.26 -13.46 6.44
C GLN A 174 3.52 -14.55 5.40
N GLN A 175 2.66 -15.57 5.30
CA GLN A 175 2.76 -16.59 4.26
C GLN A 175 2.62 -15.98 2.86
N GLY A 176 1.64 -15.10 2.66
CA GLY A 176 1.45 -14.36 1.42
C GLY A 176 2.65 -13.52 1.03
N ILE A 177 3.24 -12.79 1.98
CA ILE A 177 4.47 -11.99 1.79
C ILE A 177 5.64 -12.89 1.40
N GLY A 178 5.85 -13.98 2.13
CA GLY A 178 6.93 -14.93 1.86
C GLY A 178 6.86 -15.48 0.44
N GLY A 179 5.66 -15.94 0.02
CA GLY A 179 5.44 -16.42 -1.34
C GLY A 179 5.63 -15.35 -2.40
N PHE A 180 5.06 -14.15 -2.18
CA PHE A 180 5.16 -13.05 -3.14
C PHE A 180 6.60 -12.59 -3.35
N VAL A 181 7.36 -12.36 -2.27
CA VAL A 181 8.74 -11.87 -2.37
C VAL A 181 9.65 -12.94 -2.98
N ALA A 182 9.51 -14.21 -2.57
CA ALA A 182 10.27 -15.31 -3.17
C ALA A 182 9.99 -15.41 -4.68
N TRP A 183 8.72 -15.34 -5.09
CA TRP A 183 8.34 -15.32 -6.49
C TRP A 183 8.98 -14.16 -7.26
N ARG A 184 8.98 -12.94 -6.70
CA ARG A 184 9.60 -11.77 -7.35
C ARG A 184 11.12 -11.92 -7.51
N LEU A 185 11.79 -12.50 -6.53
CA LEU A 185 13.22 -12.80 -6.63
C LEU A 185 13.49 -13.85 -7.73
N LEU A 186 12.69 -14.92 -7.78
CA LEU A 186 12.79 -15.94 -8.82
C LEU A 186 12.49 -15.37 -10.22
N GLU A 187 11.49 -14.52 -10.34
CA GLU A 187 11.12 -13.86 -11.59
C GLU A 187 12.24 -12.92 -12.08
N TYR A 188 12.83 -12.13 -11.18
CA TYR A 188 14.00 -11.33 -11.49
C TYR A 188 15.15 -12.22 -11.98
N LEU A 189 15.49 -13.28 -11.24
CA LEU A 189 16.61 -14.16 -11.59
C LEU A 189 16.39 -14.87 -12.93
N SER A 190 15.19 -15.38 -13.18
CA SER A 190 14.85 -16.20 -14.35
C SER A 190 14.49 -15.40 -15.61
N THR A 191 14.00 -14.16 -15.47
CA THR A 191 13.53 -13.38 -16.64
C THR A 191 14.08 -11.97 -16.71
N GLY A 192 14.64 -11.45 -15.63
CA GLY A 192 15.05 -10.04 -15.50
C GLY A 192 13.89 -9.09 -15.17
N ASN A 193 12.71 -9.58 -14.82
CA ASN A 193 11.58 -8.71 -14.48
C ASN A 193 11.88 -7.84 -13.24
N THR A 194 11.61 -6.54 -13.35
CA THR A 194 11.80 -5.54 -12.31
C THR A 194 10.57 -4.64 -12.13
N SER A 195 9.44 -4.98 -12.75
CA SER A 195 8.22 -4.16 -12.82
C SER A 195 7.67 -3.70 -11.48
N THR A 196 7.80 -4.51 -10.43
CA THR A 196 7.33 -4.16 -9.07
C THR A 196 8.46 -3.70 -8.15
N SER A 197 9.62 -3.33 -8.69
CA SER A 197 10.73 -2.84 -7.89
C SER A 197 10.45 -1.45 -7.33
N VAL A 198 10.71 -1.27 -6.03
CA VAL A 198 10.47 0.00 -5.33
C VAL A 198 11.58 1.02 -5.55
N ASN A 199 12.77 0.61 -5.97
CA ASN A 199 13.97 1.46 -6.06
C ASN A 199 14.78 1.27 -7.35
N PHE A 200 14.25 0.57 -8.35
CA PHE A 200 14.93 0.27 -9.60
C PHE A 200 14.07 0.69 -10.81
N PRO A 201 14.63 0.85 -12.02
CA PRO A 201 13.82 0.98 -13.25
C PRO A 201 12.83 -0.19 -13.36
N ALA A 202 11.55 0.12 -13.59
CA ALA A 202 10.46 -0.85 -13.56
C ALA A 202 10.21 -1.43 -14.96
N LEU A 203 10.81 -2.58 -15.25
CA LEU A 203 10.77 -3.16 -16.59
C LEU A 203 10.22 -4.59 -16.59
N SER A 204 9.22 -4.82 -17.43
CA SER A 204 8.67 -6.15 -17.72
C SER A 204 9.28 -6.73 -19.01
N PRO A 205 9.74 -7.99 -18.99
CA PRO A 205 10.27 -8.65 -20.17
C PRO A 205 9.20 -8.90 -21.24
N SER A 206 9.63 -9.27 -22.45
CA SER A 206 8.77 -9.84 -23.49
C SER A 206 8.21 -11.20 -23.04
N SER A 207 6.98 -11.51 -23.47
CA SER A 207 6.29 -12.76 -23.17
C SER A 207 6.77 -13.95 -24.01
N THR A 208 7.42 -13.70 -25.14
CA THR A 208 8.03 -14.72 -25.99
C THR A 208 9.46 -14.98 -25.53
N PRO A 209 9.75 -16.13 -24.89
CA PRO A 209 11.12 -16.48 -24.55
C PRO A 209 11.93 -16.68 -25.84
N GLN A 210 13.00 -15.89 -25.98
CA GLN A 210 14.01 -16.12 -27.01
C GLN A 210 15.01 -17.15 -26.50
N ARG A 211 16.08 -17.43 -27.25
CA ARG A 211 17.06 -18.45 -26.82
C ARG A 211 17.94 -17.96 -25.68
N HIS A 212 18.41 -16.71 -25.74
CA HIS A 212 19.22 -16.14 -24.67
C HIS A 212 18.78 -14.72 -24.32
N ARG A 213 18.92 -14.37 -23.04
CA ARG A 213 18.61 -13.04 -22.52
C ARG A 213 19.75 -12.48 -21.69
N PHE A 214 20.11 -11.24 -21.97
CA PHE A 214 21.06 -10.44 -21.23
C PHE A 214 20.35 -9.37 -20.42
N ALA A 215 20.87 -9.12 -19.22
CA ALA A 215 20.44 -8.03 -18.35
C ALA A 215 21.63 -7.09 -18.12
N HIS A 216 21.45 -5.81 -18.43
CA HIS A 216 22.50 -4.79 -18.37
C HIS A 216 22.06 -3.55 -17.57
N VAL A 217 22.68 -3.36 -16.41
CA VAL A 217 22.50 -2.21 -15.53
C VAL A 217 23.66 -1.24 -15.75
N HIS A 218 23.35 0.04 -15.94
CA HIS A 218 24.34 1.06 -16.26
C HIS A 218 23.97 2.41 -15.66
N GLU A 219 24.93 3.32 -15.59
CA GLU A 219 24.64 4.73 -15.36
C GLU A 219 23.85 5.30 -16.55
N ASN A 220 22.84 6.12 -16.27
CA ASN A 220 21.97 6.72 -17.29
C ASN A 220 22.69 7.85 -18.04
N LEU A 221 23.59 7.47 -18.95
CA LEU A 221 24.42 8.37 -19.75
C LEU A 221 24.14 8.19 -21.26
N PRO A 222 24.24 9.27 -22.07
CA PRO A 222 24.12 9.17 -23.51
C PRO A 222 25.09 8.15 -24.14
N GLY A 223 24.62 7.42 -25.14
CA GLY A 223 25.43 6.46 -25.89
C GLY A 223 25.56 5.06 -25.28
N MET A 224 24.99 4.79 -24.11
CA MET A 224 25.06 3.46 -23.49
C MET A 224 24.41 2.37 -24.35
N LEU A 225 23.20 2.60 -24.89
CA LEU A 225 22.57 1.65 -25.81
C LEU A 225 23.37 1.43 -27.09
N ALA A 226 24.00 2.48 -27.63
CA ALA A 226 24.84 2.36 -28.82
C ALA A 226 26.04 1.44 -28.55
N LYS A 227 26.73 1.60 -27.41
CA LYS A 227 27.83 0.72 -27.00
C LYS A 227 27.39 -0.74 -26.81
N ILE A 228 26.22 -0.95 -26.20
CA ILE A 228 25.65 -2.29 -26.01
C ILE A 228 25.35 -2.93 -27.38
N ASN A 229 24.67 -2.20 -28.26
CA ASN A 229 24.28 -2.73 -29.57
C ASN A 229 25.48 -2.97 -30.50
N ASP A 230 26.48 -2.08 -30.48
CA ASP A 230 27.74 -2.26 -31.21
C ASP A 230 28.47 -3.53 -30.77
N LEU A 231 28.47 -3.84 -29.47
CA LEU A 231 29.07 -5.08 -28.96
C LEU A 231 28.40 -6.31 -29.56
N PHE A 232 27.06 -6.41 -29.54
CA PHE A 232 26.37 -7.53 -30.17
C PHE A 232 26.61 -7.60 -31.69
N ALA A 233 26.67 -6.45 -32.37
CA ALA A 233 26.97 -6.37 -33.80
C ALA A 233 28.39 -6.88 -34.13
N ARG A 234 29.41 -6.56 -33.33
CA ARG A 234 30.79 -7.06 -33.50
C ARG A 234 30.90 -8.57 -33.32
N HIS A 235 30.03 -9.15 -32.49
CA HIS A 235 29.89 -10.60 -32.33
C HIS A 235 29.01 -11.26 -33.40
N GLY A 236 28.44 -10.48 -34.33
CA GLY A 236 27.55 -11.00 -35.38
C GLY A 236 26.24 -11.58 -34.84
N VAL A 237 25.82 -11.17 -33.63
CA VAL A 237 24.62 -11.69 -32.95
C VAL A 237 23.43 -10.77 -33.22
N ASN A 238 22.33 -11.35 -33.69
CA ASN A 238 21.08 -10.62 -33.91
C ASN A 238 20.32 -10.40 -32.60
N ILE A 239 19.85 -9.16 -32.39
CA ILE A 239 18.98 -8.80 -31.25
C ILE A 239 17.52 -8.99 -31.68
N ALA A 240 16.86 -10.00 -31.11
CA ALA A 240 15.45 -10.30 -31.35
C ALA A 240 14.51 -9.33 -30.61
N GLY A 241 14.96 -8.78 -29.48
CA GLY A 241 14.17 -7.84 -28.69
C GLY A 241 15.05 -7.08 -27.72
N GLN A 242 14.75 -5.81 -27.51
CA GLN A 242 15.42 -4.98 -26.52
C GLN A 242 14.41 -4.11 -25.81
N ARG A 243 14.52 -4.04 -24.49
CA ARG A 243 13.74 -3.12 -23.65
C ARG A 243 14.68 -2.38 -22.73
N LEU A 244 14.46 -1.10 -22.56
CA LEU A 244 15.20 -0.24 -21.65
C LEU A 244 14.19 0.54 -20.81
N GLU A 245 14.46 0.65 -19.52
CA GLU A 245 13.81 1.62 -18.63
C GLU A 245 14.89 2.37 -17.85
N THR A 246 14.63 3.64 -17.51
CA THR A 246 15.56 4.45 -16.72
C THR A 246 14.88 5.03 -15.49
N ARG A 247 15.63 5.18 -14.40
CA ARG A 247 15.15 5.80 -13.17
C ARG A 247 16.29 6.55 -12.51
N GLY A 248 16.19 7.89 -12.52
CA GLY A 248 17.25 8.77 -12.02
C GLY A 248 18.58 8.47 -12.72
N ARG A 249 19.57 8.02 -11.94
CA ARG A 249 20.94 7.78 -12.42
C ARG A 249 21.15 6.40 -13.04
N LEU A 250 20.15 5.52 -13.05
CA LEU A 250 20.29 4.14 -13.54
C LEU A 250 19.47 3.90 -14.80
N GLY A 251 20.05 3.15 -15.73
CA GLY A 251 19.38 2.50 -16.84
C GLY A 251 19.43 0.98 -16.69
N TYR A 252 18.35 0.31 -17.07
CA TYR A 252 18.26 -1.14 -17.07
C TYR A 252 17.75 -1.65 -18.41
N ALA A 253 18.60 -2.37 -19.13
CA ALA A 253 18.27 -2.98 -20.41
C ALA A 253 18.15 -4.50 -20.29
N LEU A 254 17.09 -5.04 -20.90
CA LEU A 254 16.99 -6.46 -21.25
C LEU A 254 17.20 -6.59 -22.75
N ILE A 255 18.09 -7.50 -23.14
CA ILE A 255 18.44 -7.78 -24.53
C ILE A 255 18.22 -9.27 -24.80
N ASP A 256 17.27 -9.57 -25.66
CA ASP A 256 16.96 -10.90 -26.16
C ASP A 256 17.69 -11.11 -27.50
N VAL A 257 18.40 -12.24 -27.64
CA VAL A 257 19.18 -12.53 -28.84
C VAL A 257 18.87 -13.90 -29.43
N GLU A 258 19.10 -14.04 -30.74
CA GLU A 258 18.99 -15.30 -31.48
C GLU A 258 20.28 -16.16 -31.32
N GLN A 259 20.41 -17.28 -32.04
CA GLN A 259 21.54 -18.23 -31.88
C GLN A 259 22.93 -17.57 -32.02
N GLY A 260 23.97 -18.22 -31.45
CA GLY A 260 25.38 -17.82 -31.62
C GLY A 260 26.03 -17.16 -30.41
N CYS A 261 25.49 -17.35 -29.21
CA CYS A 261 25.93 -16.61 -28.04
C CYS A 261 27.10 -17.29 -27.29
N ASP A 262 28.29 -16.70 -27.38
CA ASP A 262 29.44 -17.05 -26.53
C ASP A 262 29.22 -16.49 -25.11
N PRO A 263 29.45 -17.28 -24.04
CA PRO A 263 29.53 -16.77 -22.67
C PRO A 263 30.36 -15.48 -22.54
N GLY A 264 31.45 -15.31 -23.29
CA GLY A 264 32.35 -14.15 -23.24
C GLY A 264 31.70 -12.78 -23.50
N ILE A 265 30.53 -12.75 -24.16
CA ILE A 265 29.75 -11.52 -24.38
C ILE A 265 29.39 -10.84 -23.04
N VAL A 266 29.10 -11.62 -22.01
CA VAL A 266 28.72 -11.04 -20.71
C VAL A 266 29.92 -10.36 -20.03
N GLU A 267 31.12 -10.91 -20.15
CA GLU A 267 32.34 -10.29 -19.63
C GLU A 267 32.67 -8.99 -20.36
N GLU A 268 32.46 -8.91 -21.67
CA GLU A 268 32.65 -7.67 -22.42
C GLU A 268 31.60 -6.61 -22.07
N LEU A 269 30.33 -7.01 -21.91
CA LEU A 269 29.28 -6.11 -21.43
C LEU A 269 29.65 -5.48 -20.07
N ARG A 270 30.22 -6.27 -19.16
CA ARG A 270 30.72 -5.77 -17.86
C ARG A 270 31.87 -4.77 -17.99
N ARG A 271 32.64 -4.80 -19.09
CA ARG A 271 33.77 -3.90 -19.34
C ARG A 271 33.39 -2.60 -20.04
N ILE A 272 32.15 -2.46 -20.54
CA ILE A 272 31.68 -1.18 -21.08
C ILE A 272 31.80 -0.12 -19.96
N PRO A 273 32.48 1.02 -20.21
CA PRO A 273 32.57 2.08 -19.22
C PRO A 273 31.18 2.53 -18.75
N HIS A 274 31.01 2.71 -17.45
CA HIS A 274 29.75 3.05 -16.77
C HIS A 274 28.72 1.91 -16.67
N THR A 275 29.11 0.67 -16.98
CA THR A 275 28.35 -0.51 -16.60
C THR A 275 28.43 -0.72 -15.09
N VAL A 276 27.26 -0.89 -14.46
CA VAL A 276 27.14 -1.23 -13.04
C VAL A 276 27.14 -2.75 -12.88
N ARG A 277 26.37 -3.46 -13.71
CA ARG A 277 26.29 -4.93 -13.69
C ARG A 277 25.75 -5.47 -15.00
N ALA A 278 26.33 -6.55 -15.50
CA ALA A 278 25.75 -7.34 -16.58
C ALA A 278 25.73 -8.84 -16.24
N ARG A 279 24.68 -9.54 -16.67
CA ARG A 279 24.55 -11.00 -16.54
C ARG A 279 23.79 -11.61 -17.71
N LEU A 280 24.11 -12.86 -18.02
CA LEU A 280 23.22 -13.76 -18.75
C LEU A 280 22.08 -14.19 -17.80
N VAL A 281 20.86 -14.21 -18.32
CA VAL A 281 19.66 -14.60 -17.58
C VAL A 281 19.34 -16.07 -17.87
N TYR A 282 19.29 -16.43 -19.15
CA TYR A 282 19.21 -17.78 -19.71
C TYR A 282 19.83 -17.77 -21.11
#